data_AF-A0A651G2H9-F1
#
_entry.id   AF-A0A651G2H9-F1
#
_cell.length_a   1.000
_cell.length_b   1.000
_cell.length_c   1.000
_cell.angle_alpha   90.00
_cell.angle_beta   90.00
_cell.angle_gamma   90.00
#
_symmetry.space_group_name_H-M   'P 1'
#
loop_
_entity.id
_entity.type
_entity.pdbx_description
1 polymer ?
#
loop_
_entity_poly.entity_id
_entity_poly.type
_entity_poly.pdbx_seq_one_letter_code
_entity_poly.pdbx_strand_id
1 'polypeptide(L)' 'VPVMLYDAKLSQDFAEKLLEKGIYVIGFYYPVVPKGQARIRVQLSAVHESEHLDKAISAFTEIGKELGVI' A
#
# COMPACT_ATOMS: atom_id res chain seq x y z
N VAL A 1 9.70 -3.24 -0.65
CA VAL A 1 9.71 -1.87 -0.11
C VAL A 1 8.58 -1.71 0.89
N PRO A 2 8.83 -1.33 2.15
CA PRO A 2 7.78 -1.03 3.13
C PRO A 2 7.29 0.42 2.99
N VAL A 3 5.97 0.62 2.99
CA VAL A 3 5.30 1.93 3.04
C VAL A 3 4.66 2.07 4.41
N MET A 4 5.15 3.01 5.22
CA MET A 4 4.70 3.18 6.60
C MET A 4 3.42 4.01 6.66
N LEU A 5 2.38 3.47 7.29
CA LEU A 5 1.10 4.16 7.49
C LEU A 5 0.81 4.43 8.97
N TYR A 6 1.50 3.71 9.87
CA TYR A 6 1.46 3.83 11.34
C TYR A 6 0.07 3.56 11.98
N ASP A 7 -1.01 3.61 11.22
CA ASP A 7 -2.36 3.28 11.66
C ASP A 7 -2.90 2.02 10.97
N ALA A 8 -3.53 1.15 11.75
CA ALA A 8 -4.00 -0.15 11.29
C ALA A 8 -5.25 -0.06 10.41
N LYS A 9 -6.14 0.91 10.67
CA LYS A 9 -7.34 1.11 9.86
C LYS A 9 -6.97 1.75 8.53
N LEU A 10 -6.15 2.79 8.58
CA LEU A 10 -5.57 3.43 7.39
C LEU A 10 -4.87 2.41 6.50
N SER A 11 -4.11 1.47 7.07
CA SER A 11 -3.45 0.42 6.30
C SER A 11 -4.40 -0.60 5.66
N GLN A 12 -5.57 -0.84 6.24
CA GLN A 12 -6.59 -1.71 5.64
C GLN A 12 -7.31 -0.97 4.51
N ASP A 13 -7.79 0.24 4.78
CA ASP A 13 -8.52 1.08 3.81
C ASP A 13 -7.65 1.34 2.57
N PHE A 14 -6.35 1.60 2.76
CA PHE A 14 -5.41 1.82 1.66
C PHE A 14 -5.21 0.55 0.82
N ALA A 15 -5.14 -0.63 1.46
CA ALA A 15 -4.97 -1.90 0.76
C ALA A 15 -6.24 -2.29 -0.03
N GLU A 16 -7.42 -2.05 0.52
CA GLU A 16 -8.71 -2.28 -0.15
C GLU A 16 -8.86 -1.39 -1.39
N LYS A 17 -8.59 -0.09 -1.26
CA LYS A 17 -8.62 0.85 -2.41
C LYS A 17 -7.61 0.49 -3.50
N LEU A 18 -6.41 0.05 -3.13
CA LEU A 18 -5.43 -0.42 -4.10
C LEU A 18 -5.92 -1.68 -4.83
N LEU A 19 -6.57 -2.59 -4.12
CA LEU A 19 -7.14 -3.80 -4.70
C LEU A 19 -8.25 -3.45 -5.70
N GLU A 20 -9.11 -2.46 -5.41
CA GLU A 20 -10.10 -1.95 -6.35
C GLU A 20 -9.47 -1.39 -7.65
N LYS A 21 -8.27 -0.81 -7.56
CA LYS A 21 -7.48 -0.37 -8.73
C LYS A 21 -6.70 -1.51 -9.41
N GLY A 22 -6.90 -2.74 -8.97
CA GLY A 22 -6.28 -3.95 -9.50
C GLY A 22 -4.84 -4.16 -9.05
N ILE A 23 -4.44 -3.56 -7.92
CA ILE A 23 -3.10 -3.71 -7.33
C ILE A 23 -3.26 -4.43 -6.00
N TYR A 24 -2.90 -5.71 -5.98
CA TYR A 24 -2.96 -6.50 -4.77
C TYR A 24 -1.76 -6.20 -3.86
N VAL A 25 -2.05 -5.67 -2.66
CA VAL A 25 -1.05 -5.46 -1.62
C VAL A 25 -1.58 -5.93 -0.27
N ILE A 26 -0.65 -6.23 0.65
CA ILE A 26 -0.98 -6.66 2.00
C ILE A 26 -0.45 -5.62 2.99
N GLY A 27 -1.38 -5.11 3.80
CA GLY A 27 -1.08 -4.34 4.99
C GLY A 27 -0.67 -5.26 6.14
N PHE A 28 0.41 -4.90 6.83
CA PHE A 28 0.79 -5.50 8.10
C PHE A 28 0.37 -4.59 9.24
N TYR A 29 -0.34 -5.17 10.20
CA TYR A 29 -0.76 -4.55 11.44
C TYR A 29 -0.70 -5.60 12.57
N TYR A 30 -1.03 -5.19 13.80
CA TYR A 30 -1.02 -6.09 14.95
C TYR A 30 -1.91 -7.33 14.70
N PRO A 31 -1.45 -8.56 15.01
CA PRO A 31 -0.28 -8.93 15.83
C PRO A 31 1.03 -9.12 15.06
N VAL A 32 1.04 -8.96 13.73
CA VAL A 32 2.22 -9.24 12.89
C VAL A 32 3.30 -8.17 13.05
N VAL A 33 2.91 -6.93 13.31
CA VAL A 33 3.80 -5.82 13.68
C VAL A 33 3.29 -5.13 14.95
N PRO A 34 4.15 -4.45 15.74
CA PRO A 34 3.72 -3.72 16.91
C PRO A 34 2.60 -2.71 16.62
N LYS A 35 1.76 -2.43 17.61
CA LYS A 35 0.73 -1.37 17.50
C LYS A 35 1.40 -0.05 17.15
N GLY A 36 0.77 0.73 16.28
CA GLY A 36 1.32 2.01 15.81
C GLY A 36 2.40 1.88 14.74
N GLN A 37 2.71 0.67 14.25
CA GLN A 37 3.72 0.44 13.19
C GLN A 37 3.12 -0.24 11.96
N ALA A 38 1.85 0.03 11.67
CA ALA A 38 1.19 -0.53 10.51
C ALA A 38 1.87 -0.07 9.20
N ARG A 39 2.01 -0.98 8.24
CA ARG A 39 2.73 -0.72 6.99
C ARG A 39 2.28 -1.63 5.87
N ILE A 40 2.32 -1.15 4.64
CA ILE A 40 2.11 -1.99 3.44
C ILE A 40 3.46 -2.50 2.95
N ARG A 41 3.54 -3.80 2.60
CA ARG A 41 4.74 -4.35 1.97
C ARG A 41 4.51 -4.54 0.48
N VAL A 42 5.28 -3.79 -0.31
CA VAL A 42 5.35 -3.96 -1.76
C VAL A 42 6.50 -4.91 -2.10
N GLN A 43 6.21 -5.92 -2.92
CA GLN A 43 7.20 -6.86 -3.43
C GLN A 43 7.35 -6.64 -4.93
N LEU A 44 8.55 -6.24 -5.34
CA LEU A 44 8.89 -6.10 -6.74
C LEU A 44 9.47 -7.42 -7.25
N SER A 45 9.07 -7.81 -8.45
CA SER A 45 9.58 -8.98 -9.16
C SER A 45 10.07 -8.55 -10.54
N ALA A 46 11.07 -9.24 -11.08
CA ALA A 46 11.64 -8.97 -12.41
C ALA A 46 10.62 -9.13 -13.55
N VAL A 47 9.47 -9.76 -13.29
CA VAL A 47 8.36 -9.90 -14.24
C VAL A 47 7.57 -8.59 -14.42
N HIS A 48 7.75 -7.59 -13.55
CA HIS A 48 7.05 -6.31 -13.70
C HIS A 48 7.71 -5.45 -14.78
N GLU A 49 6.92 -5.06 -15.78
CA GLU A 49 7.28 -4.08 -16.79
C GLU A 49 7.10 -2.64 -16.26
N SER A 50 7.70 -1.67 -16.93
CA SER A 50 7.61 -0.25 -16.55
C SER A 50 6.17 0.24 -16.42
N GLU A 51 5.27 -0.20 -17.30
CA GLU A 51 3.86 0.18 -17.26
C GLU A 51 3.15 -0.29 -15.97
N HIS A 52 3.53 -1.47 -15.45
CA HIS A 52 3.02 -1.95 -14.16
C HIS A 52 3.47 -1.06 -13.00
N LEU A 53 4.70 -0.54 -13.07
CA LEU A 53 5.24 0.37 -12.07
C LEU A 53 4.56 1.73 -12.13
N ASP A 54 4.34 2.27 -13.33
CA ASP A 54 3.67 3.57 -13.52
C ASP A 54 2.22 3.52 -13.03
N LYS A 55 1.51 2.41 -13.32
CA LYS A 55 0.18 2.16 -12.78
C LYS A 55 0.19 2.09 -11.25
N ALA A 56 1.15 1.36 -10.67
CA ALA A 56 1.28 1.26 -9.23
C ALA A 56 1.55 2.63 -8.59
N ILE A 57 2.52 3.40 -9.09
CA ILE A 57 2.87 4.73 -8.58
C ILE A 57 1.67 5.67 -8.64
N SER A 58 0.94 5.67 -9.76
CA SER A 58 -0.24 6.53 -9.94
C SER A 58 -1.33 6.19 -8.94
N ALA A 59 -1.66 4.91 -8.77
CA ALA A 59 -2.67 4.46 -7.81
C ALA A 59 -2.29 4.76 -6.36
N PHE A 60 -1.03 4.50 -5.98
CA PHE A 60 -0.51 4.82 -4.65
C PHE A 60 -0.57 6.32 -4.36
N THR A 61 -0.25 7.15 -5.36
CA THR A 61 -0.28 8.62 -5.22
C THR A 61 -1.71 9.14 -5.09
N GLU A 62 -2.64 8.62 -5.88
CA GLU A 62 -4.05 9.01 -5.84
C GLU A 62 -4.68 8.67 -4.48
N ILE A 63 -4.52 7.42 -4.03
CA ILE A 63 -5.07 6.96 -2.74
C ILE A 63 -4.36 7.63 -1.57
N GLY A 64 -3.05 7.86 -1.66
CA GLY A 64 -2.28 8.59 -0.65
C GLY A 64 -2.78 10.01 -0.44
N LYS A 65 -3.16 10.71 -1.51
CA LYS A 65 -3.80 12.04 -1.41
C LYS A 65 -5.21 11.96 -0.87
N GLU A 66 -6.01 10.98 -1.31
CA GLU A 66 -7.39 10.79 -0.85
C GLU A 66 -7.45 10.53 0.67
N LEU A 67 -6.52 9.73 1.18
CA LEU A 67 -6.43 9.36 2.60
C LEU A 67 -5.57 10.33 3.44
N GLY A 68 -5.02 11.40 2.85
CA GLY A 68 -4.26 12.43 3.56
C GLY A 68 -2.90 11.97 4.11
N VAL A 69 -2.25 11.02 3.43
CA VAL A 69 -0.95 10.43 3.83
C VAL A 69 0.23 11.11 3.12
N ILE A 70 -0.03 11.74 1.97
CA ILE A 70 0.95 12.42 1.10
C ILE A 70 0.51 13.86 0.85
#